data_AF-A0A258SG42-F1
#
_entry.id   AF-A0A258SG42-F1
#
_cell.length_a   1.000
_cell.length_b   1.000
_cell.length_c   1.000
_cell.angle_alpha   90.00
_cell.angle_beta   90.00
_cell.angle_gamma   90.00
#
_symmetry.space_group_name_H-M   'P 1'
#
loop_
_entity.id
_entity.type
_entity.pdbx_description
1 polymer ?
#
loop_
_entity_poly.entity_id
_entity_poly.type
_entity_poly.pdbx_seq_one_letter_code
_entity_poly.pdbx_strand_id
1 'polypeptide(L)'
;MSEIDRRAVIGWSALVAGVVGAGWGVTHLPSGAPSGRKPTGYGKDPPLVDPKRHVWPRLLDDAIRRNLVALIDIVVPGIDGSPPGSALGLVDFFDEWLGAPYPDMVADRALIMPMLAGIDGLGALAPGARAARVAGLGSGGTAKAFARFCVLAAAAYHTTPQGIAALGYVGNEARQSFDGPPPAVLAHFDTELAKLGFAP
;
A
#
# COMPACT_ATOMS: atom_id res chain seq x y z
N MET A 1 -4.87 18.51 -5.45
CA MET A 1 -5.56 17.27 -5.90
C MET A 1 -6.98 17.28 -5.37
N SER A 2 -7.89 16.48 -5.95
CA SER A 2 -9.07 16.00 -5.24
C SER A 2 -8.64 15.02 -4.16
N GLU A 3 -8.97 15.29 -2.90
CA GLU A 3 -8.77 14.36 -1.79
C GLU A 3 -9.65 13.12 -1.98
N ILE A 4 -9.14 11.91 -1.71
CA ILE A 4 -9.97 10.70 -1.79
C ILE A 4 -10.84 10.58 -0.53
N ASP A 5 -12.11 10.20 -0.69
CA ASP A 5 -13.00 9.96 0.44
C ASP A 5 -12.39 8.98 1.45
N ARG A 6 -12.42 9.36 2.73
CA ARG A 6 -11.72 8.65 3.78
C ARG A 6 -12.17 7.19 3.94
N ARG A 7 -13.43 6.84 3.60
CA ARG A 7 -13.90 5.45 3.66
C ARG A 7 -13.32 4.61 2.53
N ALA A 8 -13.18 5.18 1.33
CA ALA A 8 -12.48 4.52 0.23
C ALA A 8 -11.00 4.28 0.58
N VAL A 9 -10.33 5.25 1.21
CA VAL A 9 -8.95 5.09 1.69
C VAL A 9 -8.83 4.00 2.75
N ILE A 10 -9.72 3.95 3.75
CA ILE A 10 -9.72 2.89 4.79
C ILE A 10 -9.95 1.49 4.18
N GLY A 11 -10.90 1.37 3.23
CA GLY A 11 -11.15 0.11 2.52
C GLY A 11 -9.94 -0.36 1.69
N TRP A 12 -9.28 0.57 0.99
CA TRP A 12 -8.04 0.32 0.28
C TRP A 12 -6.89 -0.08 1.22
N SER A 13 -6.76 0.55 2.39
CA SER A 13 -5.77 0.15 3.41
C SER A 13 -5.96 -1.28 3.91
N ALA A 14 -7.18 -1.82 3.94
CA ALA A 14 -7.43 -3.23 4.27
C ALA A 14 -6.84 -4.17 3.22
N LEU A 15 -7.02 -3.85 1.94
CA LEU A 15 -6.50 -4.63 0.82
C LEU A 15 -4.96 -4.58 0.80
N VAL A 16 -4.35 -3.41 1.01
CA VAL A 16 -2.89 -3.28 1.13
C VAL A 16 -2.34 -4.07 2.31
N ALA A 17 -3.03 -4.09 3.46
CA ALA A 17 -2.61 -4.85 4.63
C ALA A 17 -2.49 -6.35 4.35
N GLY A 18 -3.44 -6.92 3.58
CA GLY A 18 -3.36 -8.30 3.10
C GLY A 18 -2.13 -8.57 2.23
N VAL A 19 -1.78 -7.64 1.33
CA VAL A 19 -0.62 -7.76 0.42
C VAL A 19 0.71 -7.68 1.18
N VAL A 20 0.87 -6.73 2.11
CA VAL A 20 2.15 -6.52 2.82
C VAL A 20 2.33 -7.36 4.09
N GLY A 21 1.44 -8.34 4.32
CA GLY A 21 1.45 -9.21 5.49
C GLY A 21 1.17 -8.50 6.82
N ALA A 22 0.56 -7.32 6.80
CA ALA A 22 0.24 -6.58 8.03
C ALA A 22 -0.92 -7.25 8.78
N GLY A 23 -0.70 -7.55 10.05
CA GLY A 23 -1.53 -8.37 10.91
C GLY A 23 -2.84 -7.71 11.34
N TRP A 24 -3.78 -7.59 10.42
CA TRP A 24 -5.21 -7.48 10.78
C TRP A 24 -5.74 -8.81 11.34
N GLY A 25 -5.00 -9.91 11.23
CA GLY A 25 -5.39 -11.19 11.81
C GLY A 25 -4.34 -12.29 12.00
N VAL A 26 -3.07 -12.07 11.64
CA VAL A 26 -1.95 -13.04 11.75
C VAL A 26 -0.80 -12.38 12.53
N THR A 27 -0.01 -13.17 13.27
CA THR A 27 0.93 -12.70 14.31
C THR A 27 2.35 -13.26 14.10
N HIS A 28 3.44 -12.79 14.73
CA HIS A 28 3.61 -11.97 15.94
C HIS A 28 4.64 -10.82 15.68
N LEU A 29 5.41 -10.17 16.58
CA LEU A 29 5.95 -10.45 17.93
C LEU A 29 5.79 -9.17 18.83
N PRO A 30 6.67 -8.69 19.76
CA PRO A 30 6.15 -8.01 20.97
C PRO A 30 6.66 -6.58 21.32
N SER A 31 5.77 -5.82 21.97
CA SER A 31 6.03 -4.78 22.99
C SER A 31 6.76 -3.47 22.65
N GLY A 32 6.40 -2.39 23.39
CA GLY A 32 7.25 -1.21 23.58
C GLY A 32 6.76 0.14 23.03
N ALA A 33 5.52 0.58 23.34
CA ALA A 33 5.04 1.92 22.97
C ALA A 33 4.38 2.66 24.17
N PRO A 34 4.66 3.96 24.38
CA PRO A 34 4.26 4.70 25.59
C PRO A 34 2.74 4.91 25.72
N SER A 35 2.29 5.07 26.97
CA SER A 35 0.87 5.14 27.36
C SER A 35 0.23 6.52 27.16
N GLY A 36 0.25 7.01 25.92
CA GLY A 36 -0.79 7.94 25.48
C GLY A 36 -2.15 7.24 25.39
N ARG A 37 -3.25 8.00 25.31
CA ARG A 37 -4.59 7.44 25.04
C ARG A 37 -4.61 6.87 23.61
N LYS A 38 -4.27 5.60 23.46
CA LYS A 38 -4.22 4.91 22.15
C LYS A 38 -5.55 5.10 21.42
N PRO A 39 -5.56 5.57 20.15
CA PRO A 39 -6.78 5.59 19.35
C PRO A 39 -7.34 4.18 19.23
N THR A 40 -8.63 4.01 19.48
CA THR A 40 -9.27 2.68 19.36
C THR A 40 -9.69 2.48 17.91
N GLY A 41 -8.93 1.68 17.16
CA GLY A 41 -9.35 1.17 15.85
C GLY A 41 -10.62 0.33 15.97
N TYR A 42 -11.27 0.02 14.84
CA TYR A 42 -12.54 -0.71 14.83
C TYR A 42 -12.40 -2.22 15.09
N GLY A 43 -11.18 -2.76 15.15
CA GLY A 43 -10.93 -4.19 15.32
C GLY A 43 -10.66 -4.86 13.97
N LYS A 44 -11.09 -6.12 13.82
CA LYS A 44 -11.01 -6.83 12.53
C LYS A 44 -12.18 -6.45 11.62
N ASP A 45 -13.38 -6.60 12.16
CA ASP A 45 -14.65 -6.46 11.45
C ASP A 45 -15.26 -5.07 11.71
N PRO A 46 -15.39 -4.19 10.70
CA PRO A 46 -16.02 -2.89 10.88
C PRO A 46 -17.53 -3.03 11.20
N PRO A 47 -18.09 -2.19 12.09
CA PRO A 47 -19.55 -2.17 12.29
C PRO A 47 -20.25 -1.67 11.02
N LEU A 48 -20.99 -2.57 10.36
CA LEU A 48 -21.73 -2.26 9.12
C LEU A 48 -22.98 -1.39 9.38
N VAL A 49 -23.53 -1.47 10.60
CA VAL A 49 -24.61 -0.60 11.09
C VAL A 49 -23.97 0.52 11.93
N ASP A 50 -24.22 1.77 11.54
CA ASP A 50 -23.52 2.99 12.00
C ASP A 50 -21.97 2.93 11.99
N PRO A 51 -21.35 2.83 10.80
CA PRO A 51 -19.89 2.89 10.66
C PRO A 51 -19.34 4.28 11.03
N LYS A 52 -18.67 4.34 12.20
CA LYS A 52 -17.97 5.52 12.74
C LYS A 52 -17.15 6.24 11.67
N ARG A 53 -17.48 7.51 11.41
CA ARG A 53 -16.88 8.32 10.32
C ARG A 53 -15.37 8.59 10.51
N HIS A 54 -14.89 8.61 11.76
CA HIS A 54 -13.49 8.84 12.10
C HIS A 54 -13.08 7.87 13.21
N VAL A 55 -12.00 7.12 12.99
CA VAL A 55 -11.51 6.05 13.90
C VAL A 55 -10.11 6.31 14.46
N TRP A 56 -9.32 7.18 13.82
CA TRP A 56 -8.07 7.71 14.36
C TRP A 56 -7.77 9.11 13.76
N PRO A 57 -6.85 9.89 14.35
CA PRO A 57 -6.35 11.12 13.74
C PRO A 57 -5.54 10.83 12.46
N ARG A 58 -5.58 11.76 11.51
CA ARG A 58 -4.56 11.90 10.46
C ARG A 58 -3.35 12.66 11.03
N LEU A 59 -2.17 12.47 10.45
CA LEU A 59 -0.90 12.90 11.06
C LEU A 59 0.00 13.75 10.15
N LEU A 60 -0.29 13.84 8.85
CA LEU A 60 0.56 14.57 7.91
C LEU A 60 0.22 16.06 7.84
N ASP A 61 1.11 16.91 8.36
CA ASP A 61 1.11 18.34 8.07
C ASP A 61 1.49 18.66 6.61
N ASP A 62 1.30 19.91 6.19
CA ASP A 62 1.53 20.33 4.81
C ASP A 62 2.99 20.23 4.34
N ALA A 63 3.98 20.32 5.24
CA ALA A 63 5.39 20.19 4.88
C ALA A 63 5.75 18.71 4.64
N ILE A 64 5.35 17.83 5.55
CA ILE A 64 5.51 16.38 5.38
C ILE A 64 4.72 15.91 4.16
N ARG A 65 3.49 16.40 3.95
CA ARG A 65 2.65 16.07 2.77
C ARG A 65 3.34 16.47 1.45
N ARG A 66 3.99 17.63 1.37
CA ARG A 66 4.77 18.04 0.18
C ARG A 66 5.99 17.15 -0.07
N ASN A 67 6.72 16.76 0.98
CA ASN A 67 7.84 15.83 0.84
C ASN A 67 7.37 14.43 0.43
N LEU A 68 6.25 13.96 1.00
CA LEU A 68 5.63 12.68 0.68
C LEU A 68 5.16 12.60 -0.78
N VAL A 69 4.48 13.62 -1.31
CA VAL A 69 4.12 13.70 -2.75
C VAL A 69 5.36 13.49 -3.62
N ALA A 70 6.43 14.24 -3.35
CA ALA A 70 7.67 14.15 -4.12
C ALA A 70 8.41 12.80 -3.97
N LEU A 71 8.25 12.10 -2.84
CA LEU A 71 8.82 10.77 -2.62
C LEU A 71 8.00 9.67 -3.31
N ILE A 72 6.66 9.75 -3.24
CA ILE A 72 5.75 8.84 -3.93
C ILE A 72 6.01 8.88 -5.44
N ASP A 73 6.07 10.07 -6.04
CA ASP A 73 6.20 10.21 -7.51
C ASP A 73 7.58 9.83 -8.05
N ILE A 74 8.55 9.51 -7.18
CA ILE A 74 9.86 8.95 -7.53
C ILE A 74 9.87 7.43 -7.41
N VAL A 75 9.12 6.86 -6.47
CA VAL A 75 8.98 5.41 -6.27
C VAL A 75 7.91 4.81 -7.20
N VAL A 76 6.86 5.59 -7.48
CA VAL A 76 5.74 5.27 -8.36
C VAL A 76 5.59 6.41 -9.38
N PRO A 77 6.52 6.53 -10.35
CA PRO A 77 6.46 7.54 -11.39
C PRO A 77 5.31 7.27 -12.37
N GLY A 78 4.83 8.33 -13.03
CA GLY A 78 3.91 8.19 -14.16
C GLY A 78 4.67 7.71 -15.40
N ILE A 79 4.25 6.57 -15.96
CA ILE A 79 4.90 5.91 -17.11
C ILE A 79 3.83 5.45 -18.11
N ASP A 80 4.10 5.60 -19.40
CA ASP A 80 3.30 5.04 -20.52
C ASP A 80 1.77 5.22 -20.39
N GLY A 81 1.35 6.44 -19.99
CA GLY A 81 -0.05 6.81 -19.81
C GLY A 81 -0.62 6.53 -18.41
N SER A 82 0.08 5.76 -17.58
CA SER A 82 -0.26 5.59 -16.16
C SER A 82 0.06 6.87 -15.36
N PRO A 83 -0.85 7.36 -14.51
CA PRO A 83 -0.59 8.53 -13.67
C PRO A 83 0.38 8.20 -12.52
N PRO A 84 1.15 9.18 -12.02
CA PRO A 84 2.06 8.99 -10.88
C PRO A 84 1.28 8.71 -9.59
N GLY A 85 1.93 8.07 -8.61
CA GLY A 85 1.27 7.60 -7.39
C GLY A 85 0.55 8.69 -6.58
N SER A 86 1.05 9.94 -6.55
CA SER A 86 0.37 11.03 -5.83
C SER A 86 -0.97 11.42 -6.45
N ALA A 87 -1.12 11.26 -7.77
CA ALA A 87 -2.36 11.52 -8.49
C ALA A 87 -3.41 10.40 -8.30
N LEU A 88 -2.99 9.23 -7.82
CA LEU A 88 -3.87 8.13 -7.37
C LEU A 88 -4.15 8.16 -5.85
N GLY A 89 -3.82 9.25 -5.17
CA GLY A 89 -4.14 9.45 -3.76
C GLY A 89 -3.33 8.58 -2.79
N LEU A 90 -2.18 8.04 -3.20
CA LEU A 90 -1.26 7.31 -2.29
C LEU A 90 -0.85 8.17 -1.08
N VAL A 91 -0.88 9.51 -1.22
CA VAL A 91 -0.68 10.49 -0.15
C VAL A 91 -1.67 10.30 1.00
N ASP A 92 -2.95 10.15 0.68
CA ASP A 92 -4.03 10.01 1.66
C ASP A 92 -4.05 8.59 2.25
N PHE A 93 -3.69 7.56 1.44
CA PHE A 93 -3.39 6.23 1.95
C PHE A 93 -2.29 6.25 3.02
N PHE A 94 -1.17 6.94 2.78
CA PHE A 94 -0.09 7.01 3.75
C PHE A 94 -0.50 7.80 5.00
N ASP A 95 -1.29 8.87 4.89
CA ASP A 95 -1.84 9.60 6.05
C ASP A 95 -2.75 8.71 6.91
N GLU A 96 -3.61 7.90 6.26
CA GLU A 96 -4.52 6.98 6.94
C GLU A 96 -3.79 5.78 7.56
N TRP A 97 -2.83 5.18 6.84
CA TRP A 97 -1.99 4.06 7.29
C TRP A 97 -1.09 4.48 8.45
N LEU A 98 -0.34 5.57 8.29
CA LEU A 98 0.55 6.07 9.33
C LEU A 98 -0.25 6.63 10.51
N GLY A 99 -1.49 7.12 10.32
CA GLY A 99 -2.39 7.50 11.41
C GLY A 99 -2.91 6.34 12.26
N ALA A 100 -2.91 5.11 11.73
CA ALA A 100 -3.64 4.00 12.31
C ALA A 100 -3.03 3.43 13.61
N PRO A 101 -3.85 2.85 14.51
CA PRO A 101 -3.41 2.36 15.82
C PRO A 101 -3.02 0.87 15.86
N TYR A 102 -3.12 0.13 14.74
CA TYR A 102 -2.78 -1.29 14.68
C TYR A 102 -1.25 -1.50 14.81
N PRO A 103 -0.76 -2.61 15.39
CA PRO A 103 0.65 -2.77 15.75
C PRO A 103 1.64 -2.52 14.61
N ASP A 104 1.40 -3.07 13.42
CA ASP A 104 2.32 -2.91 12.28
C ASP A 104 2.28 -1.51 11.69
N MET A 105 1.11 -0.87 11.69
CA MET A 105 0.96 0.55 11.31
C MET A 105 1.62 1.49 12.32
N VAL A 106 1.64 1.13 13.62
CA VAL A 106 2.42 1.83 14.65
C VAL A 106 3.92 1.66 14.43
N ALA A 107 4.38 0.46 14.04
CA ALA A 107 5.78 0.19 13.72
C ALA A 107 6.22 0.90 12.43
N ASP A 108 5.40 0.87 11.38
CA ASP A 108 5.61 1.59 10.13
C ASP A 108 5.64 3.11 10.38
N ARG A 109 4.72 3.66 11.20
CA ARG A 109 4.78 5.06 11.64
C ARG A 109 6.10 5.40 12.33
N ALA A 110 6.52 4.57 13.28
CA ALA A 110 7.76 4.79 14.04
C ALA A 110 9.02 4.70 13.15
N LEU A 111 8.96 3.95 12.04
CA LEU A 111 10.04 3.80 11.09
C LEU A 111 10.06 4.89 10.00
N ILE A 112 8.88 5.24 9.46
CA ILE A 112 8.75 6.09 8.26
C ILE A 112 8.65 7.58 8.62
N MET A 113 7.97 7.97 9.71
CA MET A 113 7.83 9.40 10.05
C MET A 113 9.18 10.10 10.34
N PRO A 114 10.15 9.50 11.07
CA PRO A 114 11.47 10.11 11.25
C PRO A 114 12.24 10.25 9.93
N MET A 115 12.06 9.31 9.00
CA MET A 115 12.64 9.42 7.65
C MET A 115 12.01 10.59 6.89
N LEU A 116 10.66 10.67 6.82
CA LEU A 116 9.97 11.76 6.11
C LEU A 116 10.30 13.15 6.68
N ALA A 117 10.43 13.27 8.00
CA ALA A 117 10.86 14.51 8.66
C ALA A 117 12.33 14.86 8.36
N GLY A 118 13.21 13.87 8.19
CA GLY A 118 14.60 14.08 7.80
C GLY A 118 14.82 14.46 6.32
N ILE A 119 13.78 14.35 5.48
CA ILE A 119 13.83 14.62 4.03
C ILE A 119 13.42 16.07 3.72
N ASP A 120 13.90 17.00 4.52
CA ASP A 120 13.49 18.40 4.45
C ASP A 120 13.74 19.03 3.07
N GLY A 121 12.73 19.79 2.62
CA GLY A 121 12.71 20.52 1.35
C GLY A 121 12.48 19.70 0.09
N LEU A 122 12.33 18.37 0.13
CA LEU A 122 12.22 17.54 -1.08
C LEU A 122 11.09 18.00 -2.02
N GLY A 123 9.93 18.38 -1.48
CA GLY A 123 8.83 18.92 -2.27
C GLY A 123 9.18 20.19 -3.06
N ALA A 124 10.09 21.02 -2.54
CA ALA A 124 10.52 22.28 -3.13
C ALA A 124 11.73 22.13 -4.08
N LEU A 125 12.46 21.01 -4.05
CA LEU A 125 13.57 20.76 -4.97
C LEU A 125 13.09 20.53 -6.42
N ALA A 126 13.90 20.92 -7.39
CA ALA A 126 13.70 20.56 -8.79
C ALA A 126 13.88 19.03 -9.03
N PRO A 127 13.21 18.42 -10.03
CA PRO A 127 13.13 16.96 -10.17
C PRO A 127 14.47 16.20 -10.10
N GLY A 128 15.51 16.64 -10.82
CA GLY A 128 16.83 16.00 -10.79
C GLY A 128 17.51 16.04 -9.40
N ALA A 129 17.33 17.13 -8.65
CA ALA A 129 17.83 17.25 -7.29
C ALA A 129 17.06 16.37 -6.29
N ARG A 130 15.77 16.10 -6.54
CA ARG A 130 14.98 15.13 -5.76
C ARG A 130 15.53 13.71 -5.90
N ALA A 131 15.79 13.26 -7.14
CA ALA A 131 16.30 11.92 -7.41
C ALA A 131 17.62 11.64 -6.66
N ALA A 132 18.57 12.58 -6.70
CA ALA A 132 19.83 12.48 -5.97
C ALA A 132 19.63 12.44 -4.43
N ARG A 133 18.69 13.23 -3.88
CA ARG A 133 18.35 13.19 -2.45
C ARG A 133 17.71 11.86 -2.04
N VAL A 134 16.85 11.29 -2.89
CA VAL A 134 16.17 10.00 -2.64
C VAL A 134 17.14 8.82 -2.76
N ALA A 135 18.10 8.84 -3.69
CA ALA A 135 19.11 7.80 -3.82
C ALA A 135 19.93 7.59 -2.50
N GLY A 136 20.21 8.68 -1.78
CA GLY A 136 20.88 8.61 -0.47
C GLY A 136 20.08 7.85 0.60
N LEU A 137 18.74 7.80 0.51
CA LEU A 137 17.86 7.13 1.48
C LEU A 137 17.96 5.61 1.44
N GLY A 138 18.43 5.04 0.33
CA GLY A 138 18.74 3.61 0.22
C GLY A 138 19.99 3.17 0.99
N SER A 139 20.65 4.08 1.70
CA SER A 139 21.91 3.83 2.41
C SER A 139 21.83 4.23 3.90
N GLY A 140 22.74 3.70 4.72
CA GLY A 140 22.86 4.07 6.13
C GLY A 140 21.59 3.85 6.95
N GLY A 141 21.33 4.74 7.92
CA GLY A 141 20.24 4.58 8.89
C GLY A 141 18.82 4.67 8.30
N THR A 142 18.64 5.26 7.12
CA THR A 142 17.34 5.41 6.45
C THR A 142 16.98 4.23 5.56
N ALA A 143 17.94 3.38 5.16
CA ALA A 143 17.74 2.29 4.21
C ALA A 143 16.56 1.37 4.53
N LYS A 144 16.39 0.96 5.81
CA LYS A 144 15.27 0.12 6.25
C LYS A 144 13.92 0.83 6.12
N ALA A 145 13.87 2.13 6.44
CA ALA A 145 12.65 2.93 6.33
C ALA A 145 12.26 3.18 4.87
N PHE A 146 13.25 3.46 4.02
CA PHE A 146 13.03 3.67 2.59
C PHE A 146 12.57 2.38 1.91
N ALA A 147 13.20 1.23 2.21
CA ALA A 147 12.78 -0.07 1.68
C ALA A 147 11.33 -0.42 2.08
N ARG A 148 10.93 -0.21 3.35
CA ARG A 148 9.54 -0.44 3.80
C ARG A 148 8.56 0.56 3.18
N PHE A 149 8.96 1.82 3.02
CA PHE A 149 8.16 2.81 2.29
C PHE A 149 7.91 2.36 0.84
N CYS A 150 8.92 1.88 0.13
CA CYS A 150 8.78 1.38 -1.24
C CYS A 150 7.84 0.16 -1.33
N VAL A 151 7.92 -0.77 -0.38
CA VAL A 151 6.99 -1.91 -0.30
C VAL A 151 5.53 -1.44 -0.10
N LEU A 152 5.30 -0.47 0.79
CA LEU A 152 3.96 0.09 1.01
C LEU A 152 3.45 0.87 -0.21
N ALA A 153 4.31 1.68 -0.86
CA ALA A 153 3.95 2.45 -2.04
C ALA A 153 3.61 1.56 -3.24
N ALA A 154 4.40 0.50 -3.49
CA ALA A 154 4.12 -0.47 -4.53
C ALA A 154 2.84 -1.27 -4.26
N ALA A 155 2.63 -1.74 -3.03
CA ALA A 155 1.41 -2.45 -2.65
C ALA A 155 0.16 -1.57 -2.72
N ALA A 156 0.26 -0.29 -2.35
CA ALA A 156 -0.81 0.69 -2.54
C ALA A 156 -1.10 0.91 -4.03
N TYR A 157 -0.08 1.17 -4.86
CA TYR A 157 -0.27 1.36 -6.30
C TYR A 157 -0.93 0.15 -6.96
N HIS A 158 -0.39 -1.06 -6.77
CA HIS A 158 -0.89 -2.30 -7.38
C HIS A 158 -2.21 -2.83 -6.77
N THR A 159 -2.85 -2.07 -5.88
CA THR A 159 -4.22 -2.31 -5.41
C THR A 159 -5.21 -1.24 -5.89
N THR A 160 -4.75 -0.26 -6.68
CA THR A 160 -5.61 0.63 -7.48
C THR A 160 -5.99 -0.02 -8.81
N PRO A 161 -7.11 0.36 -9.47
CA PRO A 161 -7.46 -0.16 -10.80
C PRO A 161 -6.33 0.02 -11.83
N GLN A 162 -5.62 1.15 -11.80
CA GLN A 162 -4.52 1.46 -12.69
C GLN A 162 -3.32 0.52 -12.46
N GLY A 163 -2.92 0.33 -11.20
CA GLY A 163 -1.81 -0.57 -10.86
C GLY A 163 -2.14 -2.06 -11.01
N ILE A 164 -3.43 -2.44 -10.95
CA ILE A 164 -3.92 -3.78 -11.27
C ILE A 164 -3.88 -4.02 -12.80
N ALA A 165 -4.36 -3.08 -13.60
CA ALA A 165 -4.27 -3.13 -15.06
C ALA A 165 -2.81 -3.18 -15.55
N ALA A 166 -1.91 -2.44 -14.90
CA ALA A 166 -0.47 -2.47 -15.18
C ALA A 166 0.21 -3.82 -14.88
N LEU A 167 -0.41 -4.71 -14.09
CA LEU A 167 0.04 -6.09 -13.90
C LEU A 167 -0.58 -7.08 -14.91
N GLY A 168 -1.53 -6.65 -15.74
CA GLY A 168 -2.33 -7.54 -16.58
C GLY A 168 -3.26 -8.47 -15.79
N TYR A 169 -3.62 -8.12 -14.55
CA TYR A 169 -4.46 -8.97 -13.70
C TYR A 169 -5.96 -8.77 -14.00
N VAL A 170 -6.61 -9.84 -14.47
CA VAL A 170 -8.03 -9.86 -14.90
C VAL A 170 -8.96 -10.47 -13.83
N GLY A 171 -8.42 -11.03 -12.74
CA GLY A 171 -9.16 -11.93 -11.83
C GLY A 171 -10.34 -11.32 -11.07
N ASN A 172 -10.39 -9.98 -10.95
CA ASN A 172 -11.47 -9.24 -10.28
C ASN A 172 -12.42 -8.53 -11.27
N GLU A 173 -12.25 -8.71 -12.58
CA GLU A 173 -13.10 -8.09 -13.60
C GLU A 173 -14.35 -8.94 -13.91
N ALA A 174 -15.50 -8.28 -14.06
CA ALA A 174 -16.76 -8.95 -14.38
C ALA A 174 -16.78 -9.40 -15.86
N ARG A 175 -16.50 -10.67 -16.12
CA ARG A 175 -16.52 -11.26 -17.47
C ARG A 175 -17.91 -11.77 -17.84
N GLN A 176 -18.27 -11.63 -19.12
CA GLN A 176 -19.56 -12.10 -19.66
C GLN A 176 -19.57 -13.62 -19.91
N SER A 177 -18.41 -14.21 -20.18
CA SER A 177 -18.19 -15.66 -20.32
C SER A 177 -17.03 -16.12 -19.45
N PHE A 178 -17.00 -17.42 -19.17
CA PHE A 178 -15.82 -18.12 -18.67
C PHE A 178 -15.48 -19.20 -19.68
N ASP A 179 -14.47 -18.94 -20.50
CA ASP A 179 -14.15 -19.78 -21.68
C ASP A 179 -13.37 -21.06 -21.31
N GLY A 180 -13.20 -21.33 -20.00
CA GLY A 180 -12.47 -22.48 -19.46
C GLY A 180 -10.95 -22.33 -19.47
N PRO A 181 -10.22 -23.36 -18.99
CA PRO A 181 -8.79 -23.51 -19.26
C PRO A 181 -8.55 -23.77 -20.75
N PRO A 182 -7.45 -23.27 -21.36
CA PRO A 182 -7.14 -23.55 -22.76
C PRO A 182 -7.06 -25.05 -23.05
N PRO A 183 -7.48 -25.56 -24.23
CA PRO A 183 -7.47 -26.99 -24.54
C PRO A 183 -6.11 -27.69 -24.37
N ALA A 184 -4.99 -26.97 -24.61
CA ALA A 184 -3.65 -27.49 -24.37
C ALA A 184 -3.31 -27.69 -22.88
N VAL A 185 -3.93 -26.91 -21.98
CA VAL A 185 -3.80 -27.07 -20.52
C VAL A 185 -4.63 -28.26 -20.06
N LEU A 186 -5.82 -28.47 -20.63
CA LEU A 186 -6.64 -29.67 -20.36
C LEU A 186 -5.89 -30.93 -20.80
N ALA A 187 -5.43 -31.00 -22.06
CA ALA A 187 -4.68 -32.17 -22.55
C ALA A 187 -3.38 -32.46 -21.75
N HIS A 188 -2.72 -31.42 -21.21
CA HIS A 188 -1.61 -31.62 -20.27
C HIS A 188 -2.08 -32.17 -18.93
N PHE A 189 -3.16 -31.63 -18.35
CA PHE A 189 -3.75 -32.11 -17.10
C PHE A 189 -4.19 -33.58 -17.19
N ASP A 190 -4.86 -33.96 -18.28
CA ASP A 190 -5.26 -35.34 -18.59
C ASP A 190 -4.04 -36.27 -18.67
N THR A 191 -2.93 -35.77 -19.24
CA THR A 191 -1.64 -36.50 -19.30
C THR A 191 -1.02 -36.71 -17.92
N GLU A 192 -1.16 -35.76 -16.99
CA GLU A 192 -0.68 -35.94 -15.61
C GLU A 192 -1.62 -36.85 -14.79
N LEU A 193 -2.94 -36.76 -14.98
CA LEU A 193 -3.92 -37.66 -14.38
C LEU A 193 -3.67 -39.13 -14.76
N ALA A 194 -3.38 -39.39 -16.04
CA ALA A 194 -3.07 -40.72 -16.54
C ALA A 194 -1.85 -41.36 -15.84
N LYS A 195 -0.82 -40.57 -15.51
CA LYS A 195 0.36 -41.05 -14.74
C LYS A 195 0.01 -41.43 -13.30
N LEU A 196 -1.03 -40.82 -12.75
CA LEU A 196 -1.55 -41.10 -11.40
C LEU A 196 -2.58 -42.24 -11.38
N GLY A 197 -2.88 -42.85 -12.55
CA GLY A 197 -3.83 -43.97 -12.68
C GLY A 197 -5.30 -43.54 -12.79
N PHE A 198 -5.58 -42.26 -12.98
CA PHE A 198 -6.93 -41.77 -13.28
C PHE A 198 -7.17 -41.76 -14.79
N ALA A 199 -8.39 -42.12 -15.20
CA ALA A 199 -8.86 -41.91 -16.57
C ALA A 199 -9.25 -40.43 -16.77
N PRO A 200 -9.16 -39.91 -18.01
CA PRO A 200 -9.80 -38.65 -18.41
C PRO A 200 -11.34 -38.78 -18.45
#